data_AF-A0A919FBX9-F1
#
_entry.id   AF-A0A919FBX9-F1
#
_cell.length_a   1.000
_cell.length_b   1.000
_cell.length_c   1.000
_cell.angle_alpha   90.00
_cell.angle_beta   90.00
_cell.angle_gamma   90.00
#
_symmetry.space_group_name_H-M   'P 1'
#
loop_
_entity.id
_entity.type
_entity.pdbx_description
1 polymer ?
#
loop_
_entity_poly.entity_id
_entity_poly.type
_entity_poly.pdbx_seq_one_letter_code
_entity_poly.pdbx_strand_id
1 'polypeptide(L)'
;MDIQQIADELLDSRDPRIKYVIANRRIATDRAWQWGPYDGANPHDKHVHLSVVADQLCDDPGEWALPLLNGGGGGGGGGAEDGTVEFVTWGQGVNIRQAPSLGAPVVTVLQGPTRVRVGCQTVGDTVTTAGHTNDAWSFVPALGGYISNIFIDHPAAWLPDVGQC
;
A
#
# COMPACT_ATOMS: atom_id res chain seq x y z
N MET A 1 -19.08 3.80 -4.95
CA MET A 1 -17.67 3.55 -5.27
C MET A 1 -17.13 4.80 -5.93
N ASP A 2 -16.08 5.36 -5.37
CA ASP A 2 -15.44 6.56 -5.91
C ASP A 2 -14.44 6.16 -7.01
N ILE A 3 -14.50 6.85 -8.16
CA ILE A 3 -13.66 6.50 -9.31
C ILE A 3 -12.22 6.96 -9.16
N GLN A 4 -11.93 7.93 -8.29
CA GLN A 4 -10.54 8.29 -7.96
C GLN A 4 -9.92 7.21 -7.12
N GLN A 5 -10.64 6.72 -6.12
CA GLN A 5 -10.12 5.70 -5.22
C GLN A 5 -9.55 4.49 -5.98
N ILE A 6 -10.29 3.92 -6.93
CA ILE A 6 -9.77 2.78 -7.74
C ILE A 6 -8.69 3.21 -8.76
N ALA A 7 -8.76 4.44 -9.29
CA ALA A 7 -7.76 4.93 -10.23
C ALA A 7 -6.41 5.18 -9.55
N ASP A 8 -6.42 5.68 -8.32
CA ASP A 8 -5.24 5.88 -7.48
C ASP A 8 -4.64 4.52 -7.10
N GLU A 9 -5.44 3.53 -6.70
CA GLU A 9 -4.93 2.17 -6.44
C GLU A 9 -4.30 1.51 -7.67
N LEU A 10 -4.92 1.66 -8.86
CA LEU A 10 -4.32 1.21 -10.11
C LEU A 10 -2.97 1.88 -10.36
N LEU A 11 -2.86 3.18 -10.10
CA LEU A 11 -1.62 3.92 -10.31
C LEU A 11 -0.53 3.53 -9.30
N ASP A 12 -0.90 3.38 -8.03
CA ASP A 12 0.00 3.04 -6.93
C ASP A 12 0.50 1.59 -7.01
N SER A 13 -0.32 0.68 -7.55
CA SER A 13 0.08 -0.72 -7.80
C SER A 13 1.31 -0.85 -8.68
N ARG A 14 1.50 0.13 -9.60
CA ARG A 14 2.51 0.11 -10.67
C ARG A 14 2.57 -1.22 -11.41
N ASP A 15 1.42 -1.85 -11.58
CA ASP A 15 1.32 -3.14 -12.21
C ASP A 15 1.91 -3.07 -13.64
N PRO A 16 2.86 -3.96 -13.99
CA PRO A 16 3.58 -3.88 -15.26
C PRO A 16 2.68 -4.07 -16.49
N ARG A 17 1.46 -4.57 -16.29
CA ARG A 17 0.46 -4.68 -17.35
C ARG A 17 -0.14 -3.32 -17.71
N ILE A 18 -0.11 -2.34 -16.81
CA ILE A 18 -0.73 -1.03 -17.03
C ILE A 18 0.12 -0.21 -18.00
N LYS A 19 -0.51 0.30 -19.05
CA LYS A 19 0.05 1.28 -19.98
C LYS A 19 -0.32 2.71 -19.58
N TYR A 20 -1.60 2.93 -19.27
CA TYR A 20 -2.08 4.20 -18.73
C TYR A 20 -3.45 4.07 -18.05
N VAL A 21 -3.75 5.02 -17.16
CA VAL A 21 -5.03 5.19 -16.48
C VAL A 21 -5.55 6.60 -16.73
N ILE A 22 -6.86 6.73 -16.97
CA ILE A 22 -7.55 8.02 -17.14
C ILE A 22 -8.76 8.09 -16.21
N ALA A 23 -8.85 9.15 -15.40
CA ALA A 23 -9.97 9.42 -14.52
C ALA A 23 -10.03 10.92 -14.17
N ASN A 24 -11.23 11.49 -13.98
CA ASN A 24 -11.45 12.89 -13.58
C ASN A 24 -10.59 13.92 -14.35
N ARG A 25 -10.58 13.80 -15.69
CA ARG A 25 -9.79 14.69 -16.58
C ARG A 25 -8.28 14.65 -16.31
N ARG A 26 -7.77 13.53 -15.78
CA ARG A 26 -6.35 13.28 -15.55
C ARG A 26 -5.92 11.99 -16.22
N ILE A 27 -4.66 11.94 -16.64
CA ILE A 27 -4.03 10.75 -17.20
C ILE A 27 -2.70 10.51 -16.50
N ALA A 28 -2.40 9.25 -16.23
CA ALA A 28 -1.09 8.81 -15.77
C ALA A 28 -0.62 7.63 -16.62
N THR A 29 0.69 7.57 -16.87
CA THR A 29 1.30 6.58 -17.78
C THR A 29 2.34 5.76 -17.05
N ASP A 30 2.63 4.57 -17.58
CA ASP A 30 3.69 3.64 -17.18
C ASP A 30 5.10 4.25 -17.11
N ARG A 31 5.31 5.42 -17.73
CA ARG A 31 6.59 6.12 -17.72
C ARG A 31 6.79 7.00 -16.49
N ALA A 32 5.72 7.67 -16.07
CA ALA A 32 5.80 8.73 -15.08
C ALA A 32 5.19 8.33 -13.74
N TRP A 33 4.21 7.43 -13.74
CA TRP A 33 3.42 7.06 -12.55
C TRP A 33 2.92 8.29 -11.78
N GLN A 34 2.56 9.34 -12.51
CA GLN A 34 2.14 10.64 -11.99
C GLN A 34 0.96 11.15 -12.80
N TRP A 35 -0.02 11.71 -12.09
CA TRP A 35 -1.21 12.33 -12.70
C TRP A 35 -0.86 13.64 -13.42
N GLY A 36 -1.13 13.68 -14.72
CA GLY A 36 -1.13 14.89 -15.54
C GLY A 36 -2.54 15.28 -16.02
N PRO A 37 -2.71 16.48 -16.62
CA PRO A 37 -3.97 16.88 -17.22
C PRO A 37 -4.34 16.01 -18.42
N TYR A 38 -5.63 15.76 -18.62
CA TYR A 38 -6.17 15.07 -19.78
C TYR A 38 -7.29 15.88 -20.43
N ASP A 39 -7.07 16.25 -21.69
CA ASP A 39 -7.96 17.12 -22.47
C ASP A 39 -8.74 16.37 -23.56
N GLY A 40 -8.84 15.04 -23.45
CA GLY A 40 -9.62 14.24 -24.40
C GLY A 40 -11.12 14.53 -24.32
N ALA A 41 -11.83 14.21 -25.42
CA ALA A 41 -13.25 14.54 -25.59
C ALA A 41 -14.17 13.92 -24.53
N ASN A 42 -13.87 12.70 -24.08
CA ASN A 42 -14.55 12.08 -22.95
C ASN A 42 -13.77 12.42 -21.67
N PRO A 43 -14.34 13.16 -20.71
CA PRO A 43 -13.58 13.64 -19.55
C PRO A 43 -13.30 12.57 -18.48
N HIS A 44 -13.88 11.37 -18.57
CA HIS A 44 -13.71 10.30 -17.58
C HIS A 44 -14.14 10.68 -16.14
N ASP A 45 -15.17 11.53 -15.99
CA ASP A 45 -15.72 11.95 -14.67
C ASP A 45 -16.72 10.94 -14.06
N LYS A 46 -16.99 9.84 -14.77
CA LYS A 46 -18.00 8.84 -14.39
C LYS A 46 -17.51 7.39 -14.48
N HIS A 47 -16.32 7.19 -15.02
CA HIS A 47 -15.72 5.87 -15.24
C HIS A 47 -14.21 6.02 -15.30
N VAL A 48 -13.50 4.95 -14.92
CA VAL A 48 -12.06 4.84 -15.12
C VAL A 48 -11.80 4.19 -16.47
N HIS A 49 -10.85 4.72 -17.23
CA HIS A 49 -10.31 4.04 -18.40
C HIS A 49 -8.94 3.49 -18.06
N LEU A 50 -8.84 2.18 -18.10
CA LEU A 50 -7.59 1.44 -17.90
C LEU A 50 -7.16 0.88 -19.25
N SER A 51 -5.92 1.16 -19.65
CA SER A 51 -5.30 0.51 -20.80
C SER A 51 -4.10 -0.29 -20.37
N VAL A 52 -4.03 -1.52 -20.87
CA VAL A 52 -2.91 -2.42 -20.65
C VAL A 52 -1.90 -2.34 -21.81
N VAL A 53 -0.70 -2.85 -21.59
CA VAL A 53 0.34 -3.00 -22.61
C VAL A 53 -0.16 -3.92 -23.74
N ALA A 54 0.49 -3.85 -24.90
CA ALA A 54 0.12 -4.64 -26.08
C ALA A 54 1.09 -5.82 -26.33
N ASP A 55 1.89 -6.17 -25.33
CA ASP A 55 2.81 -7.31 -25.36
C ASP A 55 2.23 -8.50 -24.59
N GLN A 56 3.04 -9.54 -24.39
CA GLN A 56 2.62 -10.79 -23.74
C GLN A 56 2.13 -10.61 -22.30
N LEU A 57 2.49 -9.52 -21.61
CA LEU A 57 2.02 -9.25 -20.26
C LEU A 57 0.53 -8.90 -20.23
N CYS A 58 -0.10 -8.51 -21.34
CA CYS A 58 -1.51 -8.15 -21.35
C CYS A 58 -2.44 -9.29 -20.89
N ASP A 59 -2.02 -10.54 -21.12
CA ASP A 59 -2.73 -11.76 -20.75
C ASP A 59 -2.15 -12.43 -19.49
N ASP A 60 -1.24 -11.76 -18.77
CA ASP A 60 -0.68 -12.30 -17.54
C ASP A 60 -1.82 -12.49 -16.50
N PRO A 61 -2.05 -13.72 -16.02
CA PRO A 61 -3.19 -14.05 -15.17
C PRO A 61 -2.96 -13.72 -13.69
N GLY A 62 -1.82 -13.11 -13.33
CA GLY A 62 -1.51 -12.74 -11.96
C GLY A 62 -2.57 -11.83 -11.36
N GLU A 63 -2.78 -11.92 -10.06
CA GLU A 63 -3.76 -11.07 -9.38
C GLU A 63 -3.36 -9.59 -9.47
N TRP A 64 -4.35 -8.70 -9.54
CA TRP A 64 -4.12 -7.26 -9.49
C TRP A 64 -4.08 -6.83 -8.02
N ALA A 65 -3.04 -6.09 -7.63
CA ALA A 65 -2.91 -5.56 -6.27
C ALA A 65 -3.84 -4.35 -6.06
N LEU A 66 -5.15 -4.61 -5.97
CA LEU A 66 -6.20 -3.61 -5.82
C LEU A 66 -6.98 -3.81 -4.50
N PRO A 67 -6.59 -3.12 -3.42
CA PRO A 67 -7.23 -3.23 -2.11
C PRO A 67 -8.76 -3.07 -2.14
N LEU A 68 -9.30 -2.18 -2.99
CA LEU A 68 -10.73 -1.99 -3.16
C LEU A 68 -11.48 -3.21 -3.69
N LEU A 69 -10.82 -4.04 -4.50
CA LEU A 69 -11.43 -5.23 -5.10
C LEU A 69 -11.24 -6.47 -4.21
N ASN A 70 -10.22 -6.46 -3.35
CA ASN A 70 -10.00 -7.50 -2.35
C ASN A 70 -10.95 -7.44 -1.14
N GLY A 71 -11.79 -6.39 -1.04
CA GLY A 71 -12.79 -6.22 0.02
C GLY A 71 -14.09 -7.04 -0.12
N GLY A 72 -14.16 -8.00 -1.04
CA GLY A 72 -15.41 -8.71 -1.31
C GLY A 72 -15.26 -10.04 -2.04
N GLY A 73 -14.63 -11.02 -1.41
CA GLY A 73 -14.85 -12.44 -1.74
C GLY A 73 -13.70 -13.16 -2.44
N GLY A 74 -12.85 -13.78 -1.62
CA GLY A 74 -12.49 -15.19 -1.81
C GLY A 74 -11.42 -15.56 -2.83
N GLY A 75 -10.18 -15.65 -2.33
CA GLY A 75 -9.29 -16.78 -2.61
C GLY A 75 -8.15 -16.52 -3.59
N GLY A 76 -6.94 -16.28 -3.07
CA GLY A 76 -5.75 -16.07 -3.90
C GLY A 76 -4.36 -16.34 -3.32
N GLY A 77 -4.16 -16.44 -1.99
CA GLY A 77 -2.98 -17.09 -1.40
C GLY A 77 -1.61 -16.48 -1.71
N GLY A 78 -1.23 -15.42 -0.98
CA GLY A 78 0.12 -14.85 -0.95
C GLY A 78 0.82 -14.99 0.41
N GLY A 79 1.22 -16.21 0.77
CA GLY A 79 2.45 -16.45 1.57
C GLY A 79 2.41 -16.27 3.09
N ALA A 80 1.50 -16.94 3.81
CA ALA A 80 1.71 -17.25 5.22
C ALA A 80 2.65 -18.45 5.37
N GLU A 81 3.92 -18.32 4.97
CA GLU A 81 4.92 -19.39 5.14
C GLU A 81 5.66 -19.31 6.49
N ASP A 82 5.47 -18.23 7.26
CA ASP A 82 6.16 -18.00 8.54
C ASP A 82 5.28 -17.29 9.59
N GLY A 83 3.95 -17.38 9.48
CA GLY A 83 3.02 -16.70 10.39
C GLY A 83 3.06 -15.16 10.31
N THR A 84 3.62 -14.60 9.24
CA THR A 84 3.67 -13.15 8.97
C THR A 84 2.80 -12.76 7.78
N VAL A 85 2.29 -11.54 7.77
CA VAL A 85 1.52 -10.94 6.66
C VAL A 85 2.34 -9.81 6.00
N GLU A 86 2.36 -9.76 4.67
CA GLU A 86 3.14 -8.78 3.91
C GLU A 86 2.39 -7.45 3.73
N PHE A 87 3.09 -6.33 3.96
CA PHE A 87 2.62 -4.97 3.75
C PHE A 87 3.72 -4.11 3.13
N VAL A 88 3.37 -2.91 2.69
CA VAL A 88 4.31 -1.87 2.23
C VAL A 88 4.30 -0.71 3.21
N THR A 89 5.44 -0.07 3.45
CA THR A 89 5.53 1.17 4.21
C THR A 89 5.51 2.39 3.29
N TRP A 90 5.11 3.56 3.80
CA TRP A 90 5.22 4.83 3.08
C TRP A 90 6.22 5.79 3.74
N GLY A 91 6.58 6.86 3.02
CA GLY A 91 7.47 7.91 3.51
C GLY A 91 8.96 7.56 3.44
N GLN A 92 9.79 8.38 4.08
CA GLN A 92 11.24 8.24 4.16
C GLN A 92 11.68 8.43 5.60
N GLY A 93 12.79 7.79 5.99
CA GLY A 93 13.34 7.93 7.34
C GLY A 93 12.48 7.29 8.42
N VAL A 94 11.80 6.19 8.11
CA VAL A 94 10.90 5.51 9.06
C VAL A 94 11.72 4.68 10.04
N ASN A 95 11.56 4.98 11.33
CA ASN A 95 12.29 4.30 12.40
C ASN A 95 11.65 2.95 12.73
N ILE A 96 12.48 1.90 12.72
CA ILE A 96 12.18 0.63 13.39
C ILE A 96 12.77 0.70 14.79
N ARG A 97 11.97 0.40 15.82
CA ARG A 97 12.34 0.57 17.23
C ARG A 97 12.34 -0.74 17.99
N GLN A 98 13.12 -0.85 19.06
CA GLN A 98 13.20 -2.09 19.85
C GLN A 98 11.91 -2.43 20.61
N ALA A 99 11.05 -1.44 20.85
CA ALA A 99 9.77 -1.60 21.53
C ALA A 99 8.73 -0.67 20.88
N PRO A 100 7.41 -0.88 21.09
CA PRO A 100 6.35 -0.05 20.53
C PRO A 100 6.24 1.30 21.26
N SER A 101 7.33 2.07 21.28
CA SER A 101 7.45 3.35 21.98
C SER A 101 8.34 4.30 21.20
N LEU A 102 7.99 5.59 21.19
CA LEU A 102 8.80 6.67 20.61
C LEU A 102 10.11 6.90 21.37
N GLY A 103 10.18 6.49 22.64
CA GLY A 103 11.38 6.54 23.47
C GLY A 103 12.33 5.35 23.28
N ALA A 104 11.87 4.27 22.64
CA ALA A 104 12.69 3.07 22.45
C ALA A 104 13.84 3.31 21.45
N PRO A 105 15.02 2.68 21.67
CA PRO A 105 16.14 2.76 20.73
C PRO A 105 15.73 2.39 19.31
N VAL A 106 16.28 3.14 18.34
CA VAL A 106 16.10 2.84 16.92
C VAL A 106 17.03 1.68 16.54
N VAL A 107 16.46 0.60 16.01
CA VAL A 107 17.18 -0.58 15.48
C VAL A 107 17.74 -0.28 14.10
N THR A 108 16.90 0.26 13.22
CA THR A 108 17.25 0.64 11.85
C THR A 108 16.29 1.69 11.32
N VAL A 109 16.63 2.29 10.19
CA VAL A 109 15.85 3.34 9.53
C VAL A 109 15.59 2.94 8.08
N LEU A 110 14.31 2.82 7.72
CA LEU A 110 13.90 2.60 6.34
C LEU A 110 14.09 3.91 5.55
N GLN A 111 14.94 3.87 4.52
CA GLN A 111 15.29 5.07 3.73
C GLN A 111 14.18 5.48 2.75
N GLY A 112 13.19 4.61 2.53
CA GLY A 112 12.04 4.85 1.68
C GLY A 112 10.99 3.74 1.83
N PRO A 113 9.95 3.74 0.97
CA PRO A 113 8.93 2.70 0.94
C PRO A 113 9.56 1.31 0.84
N THR A 114 9.21 0.43 1.76
CA THR A 114 9.84 -0.89 1.92
C THR A 114 8.76 -1.94 2.14
N ARG A 115 8.89 -3.11 1.50
CA ARG A 115 8.04 -4.27 1.80
C ARG A 115 8.47 -4.85 3.15
N VAL A 116 7.50 -5.02 4.05
CA VAL A 116 7.71 -5.57 5.39
C VAL A 116 6.77 -6.74 5.62
N ARG A 117 7.24 -7.74 6.37
CA ARG A 117 6.40 -8.84 6.84
C ARG A 117 6.15 -8.65 8.33
N VAL A 118 4.88 -8.47 8.68
CA VAL A 118 4.40 -8.22 10.03
C VAL A 118 4.01 -9.53 10.68
N GLY A 119 4.61 -9.85 11.83
CA GLY A 119 4.29 -11.07 12.58
C GLY A 119 3.14 -10.89 13.58
N CYS A 120 3.15 -9.77 14.30
CA CYS A 120 2.09 -9.43 15.25
C CYS A 120 2.01 -7.91 15.42
N GLN A 121 0.93 -7.43 16.02
CA GLN A 121 0.73 -6.03 16.33
C GLN A 121 0.29 -5.82 17.79
N THR A 122 0.60 -4.66 18.35
CA THR A 122 0.31 -4.31 19.75
C THR A 122 0.00 -2.83 19.89
N VAL A 123 -0.66 -2.46 20.98
CA VAL A 123 -0.75 -1.06 21.41
C VAL A 123 0.64 -0.58 21.86
N GLY A 124 0.96 0.68 21.55
CA GLY A 124 2.17 1.38 21.96
C GLY A 124 1.96 2.87 22.14
N ASP A 125 3.06 3.64 22.06
CA ASP A 125 2.96 5.11 22.09
C ASP A 125 2.15 5.62 20.89
N THR A 126 1.25 6.56 21.14
CA THR A 126 0.47 7.21 20.08
C THR A 126 1.38 8.05 19.19
N VAL A 127 1.29 7.82 17.88
CA VAL A 127 2.02 8.59 16.86
C VAL A 127 1.04 9.43 16.07
N THR A 128 1.35 10.72 15.90
CA THR A 128 0.59 11.65 15.08
C THR A 128 1.47 12.22 13.97
N THR A 129 1.08 12.03 12.72
CA THR A 129 1.74 12.63 11.55
C THR A 129 0.77 12.80 10.39
N ALA A 130 1.00 13.80 9.53
CA ALA A 130 0.18 14.08 8.35
C ALA A 130 -1.34 14.20 8.64
N GLY A 131 -1.72 14.62 9.86
CA GLY A 131 -3.12 14.72 10.28
C GLY A 131 -3.76 13.41 10.74
N HIS A 132 -3.01 12.30 10.74
CA HIS A 132 -3.42 11.00 11.24
C HIS A 132 -2.84 10.73 12.62
N THR A 133 -3.56 9.94 13.41
CA THR A 133 -3.15 9.52 14.75
C THR A 133 -3.41 8.03 14.89
N ASN A 134 -2.41 7.26 15.35
CA ASN A 134 -2.52 5.82 15.55
C ASN A 134 -1.63 5.37 16.72
N ASP A 135 -2.13 4.46 17.55
CA ASP A 135 -1.42 3.85 18.69
C ASP A 135 -1.01 2.39 18.44
N ALA A 136 -1.33 1.83 17.28
CA ALA A 136 -0.94 0.48 16.89
C ALA A 136 0.49 0.44 16.34
N TRP A 137 1.22 -0.60 16.73
CA TRP A 137 2.59 -0.89 16.30
C TRP A 137 2.71 -2.34 15.84
N SER A 138 3.42 -2.54 14.74
CA SER A 138 3.65 -3.85 14.12
C SER A 138 5.07 -4.33 14.35
N PHE A 139 5.25 -5.57 14.80
CA PHE A 139 6.55 -6.22 14.89
C PHE A 139 6.95 -6.80 13.52
N VAL A 140 8.16 -6.47 13.06
CA VAL A 140 8.76 -6.94 11.80
C VAL A 140 9.92 -7.87 12.14
N PRO A 141 9.74 -9.21 12.12
CA PRO A 141 10.75 -10.16 12.58
C PRO A 141 12.10 -10.04 11.86
N ALA A 142 12.07 -9.83 10.55
CA ALA A 142 13.28 -9.67 9.73
C ALA A 142 14.14 -8.45 10.13
N LEU A 143 13.53 -7.43 10.75
CA LEU A 143 14.21 -6.23 11.23
C LEU A 143 14.42 -6.23 12.75
N GLY A 144 13.85 -7.22 13.47
CA GLY A 144 13.97 -7.36 14.91
C GLY A 144 13.38 -6.19 15.70
N GLY A 145 12.34 -5.53 15.18
CA GLY A 145 11.76 -4.37 15.85
C GLY A 145 10.37 -3.98 15.38
N TYR A 146 9.86 -2.91 15.97
CA TYR A 146 8.52 -2.40 15.82
C TYR A 146 8.48 -1.15 14.94
N ILE A 147 7.47 -1.07 14.08
CA ILE A 147 7.11 0.10 13.29
C ILE A 147 5.72 0.57 13.71
N SER A 148 5.49 1.89 13.79
CA SER A 148 4.13 2.39 14.01
C SER A 148 3.29 2.13 12.75
N ASN A 149 2.07 1.62 12.92
CA ASN A 149 1.15 1.33 11.82
C ASN A 149 0.80 2.57 11.01
N ILE A 150 1.00 3.77 11.55
CA ILE A 150 0.84 5.02 10.80
C ILE A 150 1.73 5.08 9.56
N PHE A 151 2.87 4.35 9.54
CA PHE A 151 3.81 4.30 8.42
C PHE A 151 3.60 3.09 7.49
N ILE A 152 2.60 2.25 7.77
CA ILE A 152 2.21 1.16 6.87
C ILE A 152 1.16 1.70 5.92
N ASP A 153 1.35 1.44 4.64
CA ASP A 153 0.49 1.89 3.54
C ASP A 153 -0.78 1.04 3.49
N HIS A 154 -1.62 1.23 4.51
CA HIS A 154 -2.88 0.54 4.68
C HIS A 154 -3.85 1.44 5.47
N PRO A 155 -5.14 1.53 5.08
CA PRO A 155 -6.08 2.47 5.70
C PRO A 155 -6.50 2.08 7.13
N ALA A 156 -6.37 0.80 7.50
CA ALA A 156 -6.77 0.33 8.82
C ALA A 156 -5.72 0.68 9.88
N ALA A 157 -6.18 1.22 11.02
CA ALA A 157 -5.30 1.50 12.15
C ALA A 157 -4.62 0.24 12.70
N TRP A 158 -5.38 -0.85 12.77
CA TRP A 158 -4.92 -2.21 13.04
C TRP A 158 -4.97 -3.01 11.75
N LEU A 159 -3.88 -3.70 11.42
CA LEU A 159 -3.75 -4.40 10.15
C LEU A 159 -4.64 -5.66 10.12
N PRO A 160 -5.31 -5.94 9.00
CA PRO A 160 -6.09 -7.16 8.85
C PRO A 160 -5.16 -8.38 8.87
N ASP A 161 -5.70 -9.52 9.32
CA ASP A 161 -5.01 -10.82 9.34
C ASP A 161 -3.71 -10.88 10.17
N VAL A 162 -3.40 -9.83 10.92
CA VAL A 162 -2.27 -9.78 11.88
C VAL A 162 -2.82 -9.93 13.30
N GLY A 163 -2.35 -10.97 13.99
CA GLY A 163 -2.69 -11.23 15.40
C GLY A 163 -2.05 -10.23 16.37
N GLN A 164 -2.54 -10.24 17.61
CA GLN A 164 -1.90 -9.50 18.69
C GLN A 164 -0.61 -10.17 19.16
N CYS A 165 0.39 -9.34 19.50
CA CYS A 165 1.43 -9.73 20.45
C CYS A 165 0.82 -9.73 21.86
#